data_AF-A0A8J4VYY2-F1
#
_entry.id   AF-A0A8J4VYY2-F1
#
_cell.length_a   1.000
_cell.length_b   1.000
_cell.length_c   1.000
_cell.angle_alpha   90.00
_cell.angle_beta   90.00
_cell.angle_gamma   90.00
#
_symmetry.space_group_name_H-M   'P 1'
#
loop_
_entity.id
_entity.type
_entity.pdbx_description
1 polymer ?
#
loop_
_entity_poly.entity_id
_entity_poly.type
_entity_poly.pdbx_seq_one_letter_code
_entity_poly.pdbx_strand_id
1 'polypeptide(L)'
;MSKEFPTLMETLVHERDRYMSSTLLKIASKHSSVVAVVGKGHLQGIKKHWKQPVVVIDLMGIPSPKPAAAVKILKSLGVAVAGVAIISGIYLAIKK
;
A
#
# COMPACT_ATOMS: atom_id res chain seq x y z
N MET A 1 5.72 19.79 -0.90
CA MET A 1 4.62 18.85 -0.56
C MET A 1 4.89 17.41 -1.01
N SER A 2 4.63 16.98 -2.26
CA SER A 2 4.75 15.53 -2.58
C SER A 2 6.17 14.96 -2.44
N LYS A 3 7.21 15.77 -2.71
CA LYS A 3 8.62 15.37 -2.55
C LYS A 3 9.08 15.34 -1.09
N GLU A 4 8.53 16.21 -0.25
CA GLU A 4 8.94 16.36 1.15
C GLU A 4 8.19 15.40 2.07
N PHE A 5 6.92 15.12 1.78
CA PHE A 5 6.06 14.26 2.58
C PHE A 5 5.29 13.26 1.68
N PRO A 6 6.01 12.35 1.00
CA PRO A 6 5.40 11.45 0.02
C PRO A 6 4.31 10.56 0.64
N THR A 7 4.52 10.07 1.87
CA THR A 7 3.53 9.24 2.57
C THR A 7 2.26 10.01 2.92
N LEU A 8 2.37 11.27 3.36
CA LEU A 8 1.19 12.09 3.65
C LEU A 8 0.44 12.42 2.37
N MET A 9 1.15 12.66 1.26
CA MET A 9 0.51 12.88 -0.04
C MET A 9 -0.26 11.65 -0.50
N GLU A 10 0.33 10.46 -0.35
CA GLU A 10 -0.34 9.20 -0.70
C GLU A 10 -1.62 9.02 0.12
N THR A 11 -1.53 9.06 1.45
CA THR A 11 -2.67 8.79 2.33
C THR A 11 -3.73 9.89 2.29
N LEU A 12 -3.33 11.16 2.35
CA LEU A 12 -4.31 12.26 2.46
C LEU A 12 -4.91 12.67 1.11
N VAL A 13 -4.23 12.41 0.00
CA VAL A 13 -4.69 12.85 -1.32
C VAL A 13 -4.96 11.68 -2.26
N HIS A 14 -3.98 10.82 -2.54
CA HIS A 14 -4.13 9.80 -3.58
C HIS A 14 -5.07 8.64 -3.18
N GLU A 15 -5.03 8.18 -1.93
CA GLU A 15 -6.02 7.25 -1.39
C GLU A 15 -7.43 7.86 -1.39
N ARG A 16 -7.54 9.14 -1.01
CA ARG A 16 -8.81 9.87 -1.03
C ARG A 16 -9.37 10.02 -2.45
N ASP A 17 -8.53 10.28 -3.44
CA ASP A 17 -8.92 10.36 -4.86
C ASP A 17 -9.53 9.03 -5.35
N ARG A 18 -8.90 7.91 -4.99
CA ARG A 18 -9.40 6.56 -5.31
C ARG A 18 -10.76 6.30 -4.66
N TYR A 19 -10.91 6.66 -3.38
CA TYR A 19 -12.17 6.55 -2.65
C TYR A 19 -13.29 7.39 -3.28
N MET A 20 -13.02 8.68 -3.55
CA MET A 20 -14.00 9.59 -4.15
C MET A 20 -14.40 9.14 -5.55
N SER A 21 -13.44 8.72 -6.38
CA SER A 21 -13.75 8.18 -7.72
C SER A 21 -14.70 6.98 -7.64
N SER A 22 -14.41 6.00 -6.78
CA SER A 22 -15.25 4.81 -6.60
C SER A 22 -16.64 5.15 -6.08
N THR A 23 -16.73 6.08 -5.12
CA THR A 23 -18.01 6.55 -4.55
C THR A 23 -18.86 7.25 -5.60
N LEU A 24 -18.27 8.18 -6.36
CA LEU A 24 -18.96 8.90 -7.42
C LEU A 24 -19.41 7.96 -8.55
N LEU A 25 -18.58 6.98 -8.93
CA LEU A 25 -18.95 5.99 -9.94
C LEU A 25 -20.12 5.11 -9.48
N LYS A 26 -20.13 4.69 -8.21
CA LYS A 26 -21.24 3.92 -7.60
C LYS A 26 -22.55 4.69 -7.60
N ILE A 27 -22.51 6.01 -7.41
CA ILE A 27 -23.69 6.87 -7.48
C ILE A 27 -24.10 7.06 -8.94
N ALA A 28 -23.16 7.38 -9.83
CA ALA A 28 -23.40 7.57 -11.25
C ALA A 28 -23.96 6.31 -11.94
N SER A 29 -23.70 5.11 -11.44
CA SER A 29 -24.29 3.87 -11.97
C SER A 29 -25.78 3.70 -11.64
N LYS A 30 -26.34 4.52 -10.73
CA LYS A 30 -27.72 4.40 -10.24
C LYS A 30 -28.61 5.57 -10.67
N HIS A 31 -28.04 6.62 -11.25
CA HIS A 31 -28.74 7.84 -11.61
C HIS A 31 -28.37 8.24 -13.05
N SER A 32 -29.32 8.85 -13.76
CA SER A 32 -29.11 9.29 -15.14
C SER A 32 -28.16 10.49 -15.26
N SER A 33 -28.06 11.32 -14.21
CA SER A 33 -27.16 12.48 -14.16
C SER A 33 -26.76 12.79 -12.71
N VAL A 34 -25.49 13.17 -12.51
CA VAL A 34 -24.92 13.49 -11.20
C VAL A 34 -23.99 14.69 -11.36
N VAL A 35 -24.15 15.69 -10.48
CA VAL A 35 -23.21 16.82 -10.34
C VAL A 35 -22.47 16.66 -9.02
N ALA A 36 -21.14 16.60 -9.07
CA ALA A 36 -20.29 16.48 -7.91
C ALA A 36 -19.48 17.75 -7.70
N VAL A 37 -19.53 18.32 -6.48
CA VAL A 37 -18.70 19.44 -6.06
C VAL A 37 -17.48 18.87 -5.34
N VAL A 38 -16.30 19.08 -5.90
CA VAL A 38 -15.03 18.54 -5.36
C VAL A 38 -13.97 19.63 -5.33
N GLY A 39 -13.00 19.49 -4.42
CA GLY A 39 -11.86 20.39 -4.37
C GLY A 39 -10.99 20.29 -5.63
N LYS A 40 -10.49 21.43 -6.14
CA LYS A 40 -9.66 21.51 -7.35
C LYS A 40 -8.48 20.52 -7.34
N GLY A 41 -7.84 20.33 -6.19
CA GLY A 41 -6.71 19.41 -6.03
C GLY A 41 -7.04 17.94 -6.33
N HIS A 42 -8.30 17.54 -6.18
CA HIS A 42 -8.74 16.17 -6.40
C HIS A 42 -9.23 15.89 -7.82
N LEU A 43 -9.51 16.94 -8.61
CA LEU A 43 -10.13 16.79 -9.93
C LEU A 43 -9.33 15.86 -10.86
N GLN A 44 -8.02 16.04 -10.92
CA GLN A 44 -7.15 15.21 -11.77
C GLN A 44 -7.03 13.77 -11.24
N GLY A 45 -6.96 13.59 -9.92
CA GLY A 45 -6.90 12.27 -9.29
C GLY A 45 -8.18 11.46 -9.49
N ILE A 46 -9.34 12.10 -9.37
CA ILE A 46 -10.64 11.47 -9.64
C ILE A 46 -10.73 11.06 -11.11
N LYS A 47 -10.40 11.95 -12.04
CA LYS A 47 -10.37 11.64 -13.49
C LYS A 47 -9.44 10.47 -13.80
N LYS A 48 -8.25 10.46 -13.20
CA LYS A 48 -7.24 9.40 -13.36
C LYS A 48 -7.78 8.03 -12.96
N HIS A 49 -8.56 7.93 -11.88
CA HIS A 49 -9.07 6.66 -11.36
C HIS A 49 -10.52 6.39 -11.78
N TRP A 50 -11.08 7.16 -12.71
CA TRP A 50 -12.48 6.99 -13.14
C TRP A 50 -12.66 5.65 -13.86
N LYS A 51 -13.72 4.90 -13.53
CA LYS A 51 -14.01 3.55 -14.08
C LYS A 51 -12.90 2.50 -13.86
N GLN A 52 -11.95 2.75 -12.97
CA GLN A 52 -10.96 1.75 -12.58
C GLN A 52 -11.46 0.94 -11.37
N PRO A 53 -11.12 -0.35 -11.26
CA PRO A 53 -11.43 -1.14 -10.08
C PRO A 53 -10.67 -0.57 -8.87
N VAL A 54 -11.40 -0.25 -7.81
CA VAL A 54 -10.84 0.23 -6.54
C VAL A 54 -11.35 -0.67 -5.42
N VAL A 55 -10.43 -1.33 -4.72
CA VAL A 55 -10.73 -2.13 -3.54
C VAL A 55 -10.88 -1.18 -2.35
N VAL A 56 -12.10 -0.66 -2.16
CA VAL A 56 -12.37 0.41 -1.18
C VAL A 56 -12.10 -0.04 0.25
N ILE A 57 -12.29 -1.32 0.56
CA ILE A 57 -12.08 -1.84 1.92
C ILE A 57 -10.64 -1.67 2.39
N ASP A 58 -9.67 -1.81 1.47
CA ASP A 58 -8.25 -1.63 1.77
C ASP A 58 -7.91 -0.16 2.09
N LEU A 59 -8.70 0.79 1.56
CA LEU A 59 -8.52 2.23 1.80
C LEU A 59 -9.09 2.69 3.14
N MET A 60 -9.98 1.90 3.76
CA MET A 60 -10.65 2.26 5.02
C MET A 60 -10.02 1.59 6.24
N GLY A 61 -9.02 0.72 6.03
CA GLY A 61 -8.29 0.08 7.11
C GLY A 61 -7.34 1.04 7.81
N ILE A 62 -7.15 0.85 9.11
CA ILE A 62 -6.02 1.47 9.81
C ILE A 62 -4.74 0.75 9.35
N PRO A 63 -3.73 1.47 8.85
CA PRO A 63 -2.49 0.84 8.44
C PRO A 63 -1.89 0.07 9.61
N SER A 64 -1.48 -1.17 9.36
CA SER A 64 -0.86 -2.00 10.39
C SER A 64 0.45 -1.36 10.87
N PRO A 65 0.75 -1.44 12.18
CA PRO A 65 2.00 -0.91 12.70
C PRO A 65 3.17 -1.60 11.99
N LYS A 66 4.15 -0.80 11.55
CA LYS A 66 5.38 -1.34 10.97
C LYS A 66 6.08 -2.19 12.03
N PRO A 67 6.61 -3.38 11.67
CA PRO A 67 7.34 -4.21 12.63
C PRO A 67 8.53 -3.42 13.19
N ALA A 68 8.74 -3.51 14.50
CA ALA A 68 9.84 -2.84 15.17
C ALA A 68 11.18 -3.21 14.52
N ALA A 69 12.12 -2.27 14.46
CA ALA A 69 13.43 -2.48 13.87
C ALA A 69 14.14 -3.72 14.45
N ALA A 70 13.99 -3.97 15.76
CA ALA A 70 14.51 -5.15 16.44
C ALA A 70 14.01 -6.48 15.85
N VAL A 71 12.74 -6.55 15.44
CA VAL A 71 12.16 -7.75 14.81
C VAL A 71 12.76 -8.00 13.43
N LYS A 72 13.05 -6.95 12.65
CA LYS A 72 13.75 -7.09 11.37
C LYS A 72 15.18 -7.60 11.57
N ILE A 73 15.91 -7.03 12.53
CA ILE A 73 17.30 -7.42 12.83
C ILE A 73 17.34 -8.89 13.27
N LEU A 74 16.46 -9.30 14.18
CA LEU A 74 16.40 -10.67 14.66
C LEU A 74 16.09 -11.67 13.52
N LYS A 75 15.16 -11.34 12.62
CA LYS A 75 14.88 -12.17 11.44
C LYS A 75 16.09 -12.29 10.51
N SER A 76 16.79 -11.18 10.23
CA SER A 76 17.98 -11.23 9.39
C SER A 76 19.10 -12.08 9.99
N LEU A 77 19.29 -11.98 11.31
CA LEU A 77 20.30 -12.77 12.01
C LEU A 77 19.93 -14.26 12.02
N GLY A 78 18.65 -14.59 12.23
CA GLY A 78 18.16 -15.96 12.15
C GLY A 78 18.38 -16.61 10.78
N VAL A 79 18.13 -15.87 9.69
CA VAL A 79 18.40 -16.34 8.32
C VAL A 79 19.90 -16.57 8.09
N ALA A 80 20.76 -15.66 8.56
CA ALA A 80 22.21 -15.81 8.43
C ALA A 80 22.73 -17.05 9.18
N VAL A 81 22.28 -17.25 10.43
CA VAL A 81 22.68 -18.41 11.24
C VAL A 81 22.22 -19.72 10.60
N ALA A 82 20.99 -19.79 10.10
CA ALA A 82 20.49 -20.97 9.39
C ALA A 82 21.31 -21.27 8.13
N GLY A 83 21.66 -20.23 7.35
CA GLY A 83 22.52 -20.38 6.17
C GLY A 83 23.90 -20.95 6.52
N VAL A 84 24.54 -20.42 7.57
CA VAL A 84 25.85 -20.93 8.04
C VAL A 84 25.76 -22.38 8.51
N ALA A 85 24.71 -22.74 9.24
CA ALA A 85 24.50 -24.11 9.72
C ALA A 85 24.32 -25.12 8.57
N ILE A 86 23.56 -24.75 7.54
CA ILE A 86 23.36 -25.59 6.34
C ILE A 86 24.69 -25.79 5.60
N ILE A 87 25.43 -24.70 5.33
CA ILE A 87 26.72 -24.78 4.64
C ILE A 87 27.72 -25.64 5.42
N SER A 88 27.78 -25.45 6.74
CA SER A 88 28.66 -26.23 7.63
C SER A 88 28.27 -27.72 7.64
N GLY A 89 26.97 -28.03 7.71
CA GLY A 89 26.47 -29.40 7.65
C GLY A 89 26.81 -30.11 6.34
N ILE A 90 26.64 -29.42 5.20
CA ILE A 90 27.02 -29.95 3.88
C ILE A 90 28.55 -30.16 3.80
N TYR A 91 29.35 -29.21 4.28
CA TYR A 91 30.81 -29.34 4.28
C TYR A 91 31.29 -30.54 5.11
N LEU A 92 30.72 -30.75 6.30
CA LEU A 92 31.05 -31.89 7.15
C LEU A 92 30.61 -33.22 6.55
N ALA A 93 29.48 -33.26 5.83
CA ALA A 93 29.01 -34.46 5.14
C ALA A 93 29.88 -34.83 3.92
N ILE A 94 30.44 -33.85 3.20
CA ILE A 94 31.33 -34.08 2.04
C ILE A 94 32.75 -34.48 2.46
N LYS A 95 33.23 -33.98 3.61
CA LYS A 95 34.59 -34.25 4.09
C LYS A 95 34.74 -35.61 4.81
N LYS A 96 33.63 -36.28 5.14
CA LYS A 96 33.60 -37.63 5.74
C LYS A 96 33.60 -38.69 4.64
#